data_AF-A0A7C3GDQ5-F1
#
_entry.id   AF-A0A7C3GDQ5-F1
#
_cell.length_a   1.000
_cell.length_b   1.000
_cell.length_c   1.000
_cell.angle_alpha   90.00
_cell.angle_beta   90.00
_cell.angle_gamma   90.00
#
_symmetry.space_group_name_H-M   'P 1'
#
loop_
_entity.id
_entity.type
_entity.pdbx_description
1 polymer ?
#
loop_
_entity_poly.entity_id
_entity_poly.type
_entity_poly.pdbx_seq_one_letter_code
_entity_poly.pdbx_strand_id
1 'polypeptide(L)'
;MSVLSTRVLRDRGVLEVEDRGGNLALVWRGVDPLGRTDEPREFVIPAGFLDHLAGMLMDPTATDAAGRATLNEPELPFVVAVKWEGEHRIFEVRERGENSRPYFRVRLSPLEARRIARLCERCALAAHFVAVLSKIPEGGKR
;
A
#
# COMPACT_ATOMS: atom_id res chain seq x y z
N MET A 1 -9.25 -6.38 18.21
CA MET A 1 -8.71 -6.84 16.91
C MET A 1 -7.22 -6.50 16.89
N SER A 2 -6.33 -7.46 16.59
CA SER A 2 -4.91 -7.17 16.47
C SER A 2 -4.68 -6.33 15.21
N VAL A 3 -3.99 -5.19 15.33
CA VAL A 3 -3.45 -4.47 14.16
C VAL A 3 -2.53 -5.43 13.44
N LEU A 4 -2.84 -5.74 12.18
CA LEU A 4 -1.96 -6.53 11.35
C LEU A 4 -1.04 -5.56 10.61
N SER A 5 0.26 -5.72 10.86
CA SER A 5 1.27 -4.91 10.24
C SER A 5 2.37 -5.79 9.64
N THR A 6 3.05 -5.25 8.64
CA THR A 6 4.31 -5.80 8.14
C THR A 6 5.33 -4.69 8.02
N ARG A 7 6.60 -5.07 8.17
CA ARG A 7 7.73 -4.15 8.13
C ARG A 7 8.75 -4.64 7.10
N VAL A 8 9.26 -3.71 6.31
CA VAL A 8 10.30 -3.92 5.31
C VAL A 8 11.47 -3.03 5.64
N LEU A 9 12.60 -3.64 6.00
CA LEU A 9 13.83 -2.95 6.39
C LEU A 9 14.79 -2.89 5.20
N ARG A 10 15.30 -1.71 4.90
CA ARG A 10 16.38 -1.51 3.91
C ARG A 10 17.40 -0.52 4.48
N ASP A 11 18.58 -0.50 3.89
CA ASP A 11 19.68 0.39 4.35
C ASP A 11 19.28 1.87 4.34
N ARG A 12 18.37 2.26 3.43
CA ARG A 12 17.88 3.63 3.28
C ARG A 12 16.63 3.96 4.08
N GLY A 13 16.11 3.00 4.85
CA GLY A 13 14.93 3.24 5.68
C GLY A 13 14.02 2.05 5.87
N VAL A 14 12.91 2.35 6.51
CA VAL A 14 11.94 1.39 7.01
C VAL A 14 10.59 1.73 6.43
N LEU A 15 9.97 0.77 5.77
CA LEU A 15 8.56 0.82 5.39
C LEU A 15 7.75 -0.04 6.35
N GLU A 16 6.83 0.58 7.07
CA GLU A 16 5.81 -0.06 7.88
C GLU A 16 4.48 0.03 7.12
N VAL A 17 3.75 -1.08 7.08
CA VAL A 17 2.46 -1.19 6.40
C VAL A 17 1.46 -1.73 7.41
N GLU A 18 0.39 -0.97 7.67
CA GLU A 18 -0.56 -1.24 8.74
C GLU A 18 -2.00 -1.23 8.21
N ASP A 19 -2.80 -2.20 8.67
CA ASP A 19 -4.26 -2.14 8.58
C ASP A 19 -4.80 -1.17 9.63
N ARG A 20 -5.51 -0.13 9.19
CA ARG A 20 -6.18 0.86 10.05
C ARG A 20 -7.70 0.83 9.89
N GLY A 21 -8.28 -0.37 9.85
CA GLY A 21 -9.73 -0.55 9.91
C GLY A 21 -10.44 -0.11 8.64
N GLY A 22 -10.01 -0.65 7.49
CA GLY A 22 -10.56 -0.31 6.18
C GLY A 22 -9.73 0.70 5.39
N ASN A 23 -8.55 1.07 5.90
CA ASN A 23 -7.51 1.77 5.14
C ASN A 23 -6.19 1.04 5.33
N LEU A 24 -5.30 1.16 4.36
CA LEU A 24 -3.91 0.72 4.49
C LEU A 24 -3.03 1.95 4.72
N ALA A 25 -2.32 2.00 5.84
CA ALA A 25 -1.33 3.04 6.11
C ALA A 25 0.06 2.54 5.73
N LEU A 26 0.78 3.33 4.92
CA LEU A 26 2.18 3.14 4.58
C LEU A 26 2.98 4.21 5.33
N VAL A 27 3.79 3.80 6.29
CA VAL A 27 4.66 4.70 7.06
C VAL A 27 6.10 4.47 6.62
N TRP A 28 6.69 5.48 5.99
CA TRP A 28 8.08 5.45 5.60
C TRP A 28 8.93 6.28 6.56
N ARG A 29 10.00 5.68 7.07
CA ARG A 29 11.04 6.37 7.83
C ARG A 29 12.38 6.22 7.11
N GLY A 30 12.80 7.28 6.44
CA GLY A 30 14.09 7.34 5.75
C GLY A 30 15.26 7.24 6.73
N VAL A 31 16.39 6.75 6.24
CA VAL A 31 17.67 6.79 6.95
C VAL A 31 18.64 7.59 6.09
N ASP A 32 19.20 8.66 6.66
CA ASP A 32 20.18 9.51 6.00
C ASP A 32 21.55 8.80 5.89
N PRO A 33 22.51 9.33 5.10
CA PRO A 33 23.84 8.73 4.97
C PRO A 33 24.64 8.63 6.29
N LEU A 34 24.23 9.34 7.34
CA LEU A 34 24.84 9.31 8.67
C LEU A 34 24.14 8.31 9.60
N GLY A 35 23.15 7.55 9.10
CA GLY A 35 22.40 6.56 9.86
C GLY A 35 21.28 7.15 10.72
N ARG A 36 20.96 8.44 10.57
CA ARG A 36 19.89 9.09 11.33
C ARG A 36 18.55 8.87 10.64
N THR A 37 17.52 8.61 11.44
CA THR A 37 16.17 8.42 10.90
C THR A 37 15.48 9.76 10.67
N ASP A 38 14.89 9.93 9.50
CA ASP A 38 14.02 11.06 9.17
C ASP A 38 12.71 11.00 9.96
N GLU A 39 11.96 12.10 9.95
CA GLU A 39 10.58 12.10 10.42
C GLU A 39 9.73 11.13 9.58
N PRO A 40 8.85 10.33 10.22
CA PRO A 40 8.01 9.38 9.52
C PRO A 40 7.01 10.12 8.61
N ARG A 41 6.90 9.64 7.37
CA ARG A 41 5.89 10.09 6.42
C ARG A 41 4.82 9.03 6.27
N GLU A 42 3.56 9.43 6.44
CA GLU A 42 2.42 8.53 6.35
C GLU A 42 1.65 8.76 5.03
N PHE A 43 1.29 7.66 4.37
CA PHE A 43 0.45 7.63 3.18
C PHE A 43 -0.69 6.65 3.40
N VAL A 44 -1.92 7.14 3.34
CA VAL A 44 -3.12 6.32 3.59
C VAL A 44 -3.82 6.01 2.28
N ILE A 45 -4.07 4.72 2.04
CA ILE A 45 -4.79 4.23 0.86
C ILE A 45 -6.16 3.70 1.30
N PRO A 46 -7.27 4.33 0.85
CA PRO A 46 -8.62 3.87 1.13
C PRO A 46 -8.92 2.47 0.62
N ALA A 47 -9.79 1.73 1.32
CA ALA A 47 -10.22 0.38 0.95
C ALA A 47 -10.63 0.21 -0.52
N GLY A 48 -11.29 1.22 -1.10
CA GLY A 48 -11.76 1.17 -2.49
C GLY A 48 -10.65 0.96 -3.54
N PHE A 49 -9.39 1.21 -3.17
CA PHE A 49 -8.24 1.07 -4.07
C PHE A 49 -7.34 -0.13 -3.72
N LEU A 50 -7.63 -0.84 -2.62
CA LEU A 50 -6.75 -1.87 -2.10
C LEU A 50 -6.76 -3.16 -2.93
N ASP A 51 -7.87 -3.50 -3.55
CA ASP A 51 -7.94 -4.65 -4.48
C ASP A 51 -7.06 -4.41 -5.71
N HIS A 52 -7.07 -3.19 -6.25
CA HIS A 52 -6.18 -2.81 -7.36
C HIS A 52 -4.72 -2.89 -6.93
N LEU A 53 -4.37 -2.31 -5.77
CA LEU A 53 -3.01 -2.38 -5.25
C LEU A 53 -2.54 -3.83 -4.99
N ALA A 54 -3.41 -4.69 -4.45
CA ALA A 54 -3.11 -6.10 -4.25
C ALA A 54 -2.81 -6.79 -5.58
N GLY A 55 -3.62 -6.52 -6.61
CA GLY A 55 -3.40 -7.00 -7.98
C GLY A 55 -2.03 -6.56 -8.52
N MET A 56 -1.69 -5.26 -8.44
CA MET A 56 -0.41 -4.73 -8.89
C MET A 56 0.80 -5.43 -8.25
N LEU A 57 0.68 -5.86 -6.99
CA LEU A 57 1.74 -6.54 -6.25
C LEU A 57 1.85 -8.03 -6.58
N MET A 58 0.75 -8.67 -6.99
CA MET A 58 0.65 -10.12 -7.13
C MET A 58 0.64 -10.61 -8.58
N ASP A 59 0.18 -9.80 -9.51
CA ASP A 59 -0.02 -10.17 -10.91
C ASP A 59 0.79 -9.26 -11.86
N PRO A 60 1.80 -9.80 -12.58
CA PRO A 60 2.58 -9.03 -13.54
C PRO A 60 1.83 -8.74 -14.84
N THR A 61 0.65 -9.34 -15.08
CA THR A 61 -0.08 -9.18 -16.34
C THR A 61 -0.74 -7.80 -16.49
N ALA A 62 -0.90 -7.08 -15.38
CA ALA A 62 -1.48 -5.74 -15.35
C ALA A 62 -0.44 -4.60 -15.49
N THR A 63 0.73 -4.87 -16.04
CA THR A 63 1.80 -3.87 -16.20
C THR A 63 1.90 -3.30 -17.61
N ASP A 64 2.40 -2.07 -17.72
CA ASP A 64 2.80 -1.46 -18.98
C ASP A 64 4.02 -2.17 -19.63
N ALA A 65 4.43 -1.69 -20.81
CA ALA A 65 5.57 -2.23 -21.54
C ALA A 65 6.92 -2.14 -20.79
N ALA A 66 7.01 -1.30 -19.76
CA ALA A 66 8.17 -1.19 -18.88
C ALA A 66 8.07 -2.07 -17.62
N GLY A 67 7.04 -2.93 -17.53
CA GLY A 67 6.78 -3.79 -16.39
C GLY A 67 6.25 -3.02 -15.18
N ARG A 68 5.63 -1.86 -15.37
CA ARG A 68 5.11 -1.00 -14.30
C ARG A 68 3.59 -0.94 -14.30
N ALA A 69 3.01 -1.01 -13.10
CA ALA A 69 1.63 -0.65 -12.85
C ALA A 69 1.57 0.56 -11.91
N THR A 70 0.54 1.39 -12.03
CA THR A 70 0.37 2.59 -11.20
C THR A 70 -1.05 2.71 -10.68
N LEU A 71 -1.18 3.10 -9.42
CA LEU A 71 -2.42 3.56 -8.82
C LEU A 71 -2.36 5.09 -8.78
N ASN A 72 -3.11 5.74 -9.68
CA ASN A 72 -3.06 7.18 -9.94
C ASN A 72 -4.46 7.79 -9.91
N GLU A 73 -5.18 7.52 -8.83
CA GLU A 73 -6.57 7.94 -8.66
C GLU A 73 -6.63 9.40 -8.19
N PRO A 74 -7.49 10.27 -8.75
CA PRO A 74 -7.58 11.70 -8.37
C PRO A 74 -7.76 11.97 -6.88
N GLU A 75 -8.41 11.04 -6.17
CA GLU A 75 -8.70 11.08 -4.73
C GLU A 75 -7.45 10.88 -3.87
N LEU A 76 -6.38 10.33 -4.43
CA LEU A 76 -5.12 10.12 -3.72
C LEU A 76 -4.17 11.32 -3.94
N PRO A 77 -3.60 11.92 -2.89
CA PRO A 77 -2.65 13.03 -3.03
C PRO A 77 -1.26 12.59 -3.51
N PHE A 78 -1.08 11.31 -3.82
CA PHE A 78 0.16 10.69 -4.27
C PHE A 78 -0.15 9.59 -5.31
N VAL A 79 0.90 9.12 -5.98
CA VAL A 79 0.87 7.98 -6.88
C VAL A 79 1.63 6.83 -6.25
N VAL A 80 1.04 5.64 -6.27
CA VAL A 80 1.72 4.39 -5.94
C VAL A 80 2.11 3.71 -7.23
N ALA A 81 3.35 3.24 -7.35
CA ALA A 81 3.77 2.45 -8.50
C ALA A 81 4.49 1.18 -8.07
N VAL A 82 4.26 0.13 -8.85
CA VAL A 82 4.90 -1.16 -8.71
C VAL A 82 5.56 -1.48 -10.04
N LYS A 83 6.89 -1.63 -10.05
CA LYS A 83 7.62 -2.16 -11.20
C LYS A 83 8.06 -3.59 -10.91
N TRP A 84 7.77 -4.50 -11.81
CA TRP A 84 8.24 -5.88 -11.75
C TRP A 84 9.66 -6.00 -12.28
N GLU A 85 10.53 -6.64 -11.51
CA GLU A 85 11.93 -6.93 -11.86
C GLU A 85 12.23 -8.39 -11.54
N GLY A 86 11.90 -9.27 -12.49
CA GLY A 86 11.84 -10.71 -12.27
C GLY A 86 10.84 -11.03 -11.16
N GLU A 87 11.28 -11.76 -10.15
CA GLU A 87 10.47 -12.11 -8.97
C GLU A 87 10.31 -10.94 -7.98
N HIS A 88 11.02 -9.83 -8.14
CA HIS A 88 10.97 -8.70 -7.21
C HIS A 88 10.02 -7.61 -7.67
N ARG A 89 9.54 -6.82 -6.71
CA ARG A 89 8.73 -5.62 -6.98
C ARG A 89 9.50 -4.40 -6.50
N ILE A 90 9.62 -3.40 -7.35
CA ILE A 90 10.06 -2.07 -6.93
C ILE A 90 8.80 -1.28 -6.59
N PHE A 91 8.59 -1.08 -5.30
CA PHE A 91 7.45 -0.37 -4.73
C PHE A 91 7.83 1.07 -4.44
N GLU A 92 7.10 2.02 -5.00
CA GLU A 92 7.36 3.44 -4.82
C GLU A 92 6.08 4.22 -4.55
N VAL A 93 6.21 5.25 -3.72
CA VAL A 93 5.18 6.27 -3.52
C VAL A 93 5.81 7.62 -3.85
N ARG A 94 5.12 8.41 -4.65
CA ARG A 94 5.61 9.70 -5.15
C ARG A 94 4.49 10.73 -5.20
N GLU A 95 4.87 12.00 -5.22
CA GLU A 95 3.92 13.10 -5.42
C GLU A 95 3.21 12.99 -6.78
N ARG A 96 2.01 13.56 -6.88
CA ARG A 96 1.35 13.76 -8.17
C ARG A 96 2.15 14.76 -9.00
N GLY A 97 2.67 14.32 -10.13
CA GLY A 97 3.43 15.18 -11.03
C GLY A 97 4.24 14.39 -12.03
N GLU A 98 4.32 14.93 -13.23
CA GLU A 98 5.25 14.43 -14.25
C GLU A 98 6.66 14.83 -13.79
N ASN A 99 7.50 13.84 -13.47
CA ASN A 99 8.87 13.98 -12.94
C ASN A 99 9.04 14.19 -11.41
N SER A 100 8.00 14.04 -10.60
CA SER A 100 8.16 14.08 -9.15
C SER A 100 9.08 12.96 -8.65
N ARG A 101 10.04 13.31 -7.79
CA ARG A 101 10.91 12.32 -7.12
C ARG A 101 10.07 11.48 -6.17
N PRO A 102 10.36 10.16 -6.04
CA PRO A 102 9.65 9.33 -5.08
C PRO A 102 9.98 9.76 -3.65
N TYR A 103 8.96 9.78 -2.80
CA TYR A 103 9.15 9.93 -1.34
C TYR A 103 9.96 8.75 -0.80
N PHE A 104 9.69 7.56 -1.33
CA PHE A 104 10.50 6.37 -1.14
C PHE A 104 10.40 5.41 -2.31
N ARG A 105 11.43 4.58 -2.45
CA ARG A 105 11.50 3.48 -3.41
C ARG A 105 12.14 2.28 -2.74
N VAL A 106 11.40 1.18 -2.62
CA VAL A 106 11.80 -0.02 -1.89
C VAL A 106 11.68 -1.24 -2.79
N ARG A 107 12.74 -2.04 -2.87
CA ARG A 107 12.68 -3.36 -3.51
C ARG A 107 12.05 -4.34 -2.54
N LEU A 108 10.96 -4.99 -2.92
CA LEU A 108 10.27 -6.05 -2.18
C LEU A 108 10.69 -7.42 -2.74
N SER A 109 10.95 -8.37 -1.84
CA SER A 109 10.96 -9.80 -2.14
C SER A 109 9.54 -10.29 -2.46
N PRO A 110 9.40 -11.46 -3.11
CA PRO A 110 8.09 -12.08 -3.35
C PRO A 110 7.25 -12.21 -2.08
N LEU A 111 7.87 -12.58 -0.96
CA LEU A 111 7.19 -12.77 0.31
C LEU A 111 6.74 -11.44 0.93
N GLU A 112 7.55 -10.39 0.82
CA GLU A 112 7.14 -9.04 1.28
C GLU A 112 5.99 -8.49 0.44
N ALA A 113 6.07 -8.61 -0.89
CA ALA A 113 4.99 -8.20 -1.78
C ALA A 113 3.69 -8.95 -1.46
N ARG A 114 3.76 -10.28 -1.27
CA ARG A 114 2.62 -11.11 -0.89
C ARG A 114 2.04 -10.74 0.47
N ARG A 115 2.88 -10.44 1.47
CA ARG A 115 2.41 -9.99 2.79
C ARG A 115 1.65 -8.68 2.70
N ILE A 116 2.19 -7.70 1.95
CA ILE A 116 1.51 -6.42 1.72
C ILE A 116 0.20 -6.63 0.96
N ALA A 117 0.19 -7.41 -0.11
CA ALA A 117 -1.02 -7.71 -0.87
C ALA A 117 -2.11 -8.38 -0.02
N ARG A 118 -1.74 -9.33 0.85
CA ARG A 118 -2.70 -9.94 1.79
C ARG A 118 -3.24 -8.96 2.83
N LEU A 119 -2.46 -7.96 3.24
CA LEU A 119 -3.00 -6.88 4.07
C LEU A 119 -4.00 -6.05 3.27
N CYS A 120 -3.70 -5.67 2.03
CA CYS A 120 -4.63 -4.96 1.15
C CYS A 120 -5.98 -5.68 1.03
N GLU A 121 -5.96 -6.96 0.64
CA GLU A 121 -7.18 -7.77 0.47
C GLU A 121 -8.00 -7.87 1.76
N ARG A 122 -7.32 -8.03 2.91
CA ARG A 122 -8.00 -8.10 4.20
C ARG A 122 -8.65 -6.77 4.57
N CYS A 123 -7.96 -5.66 4.38
CA CYS A 123 -8.49 -4.33 4.61
C CYS A 123 -9.71 -4.05 3.72
N ALA A 124 -9.63 -4.40 2.43
CA ALA A 124 -10.73 -4.26 1.48
C ALA A 124 -11.94 -5.09 1.91
N LEU A 125 -11.72 -6.36 2.27
CA LEU A 125 -12.76 -7.27 2.73
C LEU A 125 -13.42 -6.78 4.04
N ALA A 126 -12.62 -6.32 5.01
CA ALA A 126 -13.13 -5.77 6.26
C ALA A 126 -14.01 -4.53 5.99
N ALA A 127 -13.57 -3.62 5.13
CA ALA A 127 -14.36 -2.46 4.74
C ALA A 127 -15.67 -2.86 4.04
N HIS A 128 -15.65 -3.88 3.18
CA HIS A 128 -16.86 -4.41 2.55
C HIS A 128 -17.86 -4.92 3.59
N PHE A 129 -17.41 -5.74 4.55
CA PHE A 129 -18.27 -6.22 5.63
C PHE A 129 -18.86 -5.09 6.47
N VAL A 130 -18.07 -4.09 6.84
CA VAL A 130 -18.54 -2.92 7.59
C VAL A 130 -19.61 -2.15 6.79
N ALA A 131 -19.39 -1.96 5.49
CA ALA A 131 -20.34 -1.29 4.61
C ALA A 131 -21.66 -2.07 4.47
N VAL A 132 -21.60 -3.40 4.41
CA VAL A 132 -22.80 -4.26 4.37
C VAL A 132 -23.55 -4.21 5.70
N LEU A 133 -22.86 -4.36 6.83
CA LEU A 133 -23.47 -4.33 8.16
C LEU A 133 -24.14 -2.98 8.47
N SER A 134 -23.51 -1.87 8.04
CA SER A 134 -24.07 -0.51 8.20
C SER A 134 -25.38 -0.30 7.43
N LYS A 135 -25.69 -1.15 6.44
CA LYS A 135 -26.93 -1.10 5.65
C LYS A 135 -28.05 -1.95 6.25
N ILE A 136 -27.79 -2.72 7.30
CA ILE A 136 -28.82 -3.50 7.99
C ILE A 136 -29.51 -2.52 8.97
N PRO A 137 -30.79 -2.16 8.75
CA PRO A 137 -31.49 -1.28 9.67
C PRO A 137 -31.57 -1.92 11.06
N GLU A 138 -31.23 -1.16 12.11
CA GLU A 138 -31.46 -1.55 13.50
C GLU A 138 -32.98 -1.56 13.77
N GLY A 139 -33.66 -2.66 13.44
CA GLY A 139 -35.12 -2.62 13.35
C GLY A 139 -35.84 -3.95 13.31
N GLY A 140 -35.39 -4.93 14.11
CA GLY A 140 -36.13 -6.15 14.41
C GLY A 140 -36.70 -6.15 15.82
N LYS A 141 -37.38 -5.08 16.26
CA LYS A 141 -38.25 -5.16 17.44
C LYS A 141 -39.60 -5.73 16.99
N ARG A 142 -39.76 -7.05 17.15
CA ARG A 142 -41.07 -7.68 17.35
C ARG A 142 -41.28 -7.90 18.83
#